data_AF-A0A522B2S4-F1
#
_entry.id   AF-A0A522B2S4-F1
#
_cell.length_a   1.000
_cell.length_b   1.000
_cell.length_c   1.000
_cell.angle_alpha   90.00
_cell.angle_beta   90.00
_cell.angle_gamma   90.00
#
_symmetry.space_group_name_H-M   'P 1'
#
loop_
_entity.id
_entity.type
_entity.pdbx_description
1 polymer ?
#
loop_
_entity_poly.entity_id
_entity_poly.type
_entity_poly.pdbx_seq_one_letter_code
_entity_poly.pdbx_strand_id
1 'polypeptide(L)'
;MEDRLPMPLPDRAPRGRGPLMLVLLAIAALIIPAGALAARATPGSTLDLQILDVSDWHGQVDPINGTGGAAVLKTYLDAARAGSINNITLTAGDDVGATPPLSNYFEDVPAILAERMMGIQFGGLGNHNFDSGLGRLQDQIDLAGSTDPSVPGTPFQYLSANLSNRDANIHGVADYAIVKYKGVKVAIIGITNEEAPSLNFPGSMGTMVPTDSVAAAMAAKAAATVEGANFFVAITHKGVTNFVAGQPQGELIDFANGVSGFHLIVGDHTDVQWSGTINNQFVFENRSKGVSFSKTKLTIQRGNGKILSLTHTFVTPTASAVVPNAAIAAMLQPYRDLLTPIFSGTVGTSTVYIPRKDSCGQSGGRTCESLIGDVIADAMRIRYGTEFAIANSGGIRADLTCPLIDSATDFCPAYTPTPYPITRGQVNTVLPFGNQGVTVRLSGAELKSMLENAVSSMPAANGKYAQVSGLCFTYDIHATVGARVTGAVRQAGDGSCTGAAIDLVGGSYTVATNDFVAAGGDGYPIFAGRYATLGLLDQDVSDYLTSAGTISPVLQGRIVCTSSGATACPVPLP
;
A
#
# COMPACT_ATOMS: atom_id res chain seq x y z
N MET A 1 -48.74 -49.64 33.00
CA MET A 1 -47.29 -49.73 32.83
C MET A 1 -46.67 -48.48 33.46
N GLU A 2 -46.87 -48.25 34.76
CA GLU A 2 -46.42 -49.02 35.96
C GLU A 2 -44.91 -48.77 36.21
N ASP A 3 -44.50 -48.06 37.27
CA ASP A 3 -44.55 -48.38 38.73
C ASP A 3 -43.19 -48.99 39.18
N ARG A 4 -42.67 -48.82 40.41
CA ARG A 4 -43.19 -48.17 41.64
C ARG A 4 -42.04 -47.71 42.57
N LEU A 5 -42.36 -46.80 43.50
CA LEU A 5 -41.64 -46.49 44.76
C LEU A 5 -42.31 -47.28 45.95
N PRO A 6 -42.03 -47.10 47.26
CA PRO A 6 -40.82 -46.68 48.05
C PRO A 6 -40.54 -47.51 49.36
N MET A 7 -39.41 -47.23 50.07
CA MET A 7 -39.22 -47.31 51.57
C MET A 7 -39.40 -48.70 52.29
N PRO A 8 -39.26 -48.88 53.65
CA PRO A 8 -38.94 -47.98 54.80
C PRO A 8 -37.84 -48.44 55.83
N LEU A 9 -37.78 -47.68 56.95
CA LEU A 9 -37.06 -47.75 58.26
C LEU A 9 -37.39 -49.00 59.16
N PRO A 10 -36.86 -49.20 60.42
CA PRO A 10 -36.16 -48.31 61.43
C PRO A 10 -34.78 -48.85 61.91
N ASP A 11 -34.13 -48.64 63.08
CA ASP A 11 -34.38 -48.10 64.47
C ASP A 11 -32.98 -47.82 65.15
N ARG A 12 -32.67 -47.38 66.40
CA ARG A 12 -33.31 -46.99 67.69
C ARG A 12 -32.38 -46.03 68.51
N ALA A 13 -32.68 -45.72 69.78
CA ALA A 13 -31.94 -44.84 70.75
C ALA A 13 -31.53 -45.63 72.05
N PRO A 14 -31.11 -45.09 73.26
CA PRO A 14 -31.10 -43.70 73.79
C PRO A 14 -30.00 -43.27 74.85
N ARG A 15 -30.16 -42.04 75.43
CA ARG A 15 -29.57 -41.45 76.70
C ARG A 15 -28.12 -40.91 76.64
N GLY A 16 -27.76 -39.80 77.33
CA GLY A 16 -28.58 -38.78 78.03
C GLY A 16 -27.82 -37.88 79.05
N ARG A 17 -28.52 -36.87 79.61
CA ARG A 17 -28.16 -35.92 80.72
C ARG A 17 -27.21 -34.74 80.40
N GLY A 18 -27.52 -33.57 80.98
CA GLY A 18 -26.66 -32.36 81.07
C GLY A 18 -25.99 -32.23 82.46
N PRO A 19 -25.62 -31.02 82.98
CA PRO A 19 -26.33 -29.74 82.80
C PRO A 19 -25.48 -28.43 82.68
N LEU A 20 -26.17 -27.35 82.29
CA LEU A 20 -26.08 -25.93 82.76
C LEU A 20 -24.73 -25.26 83.10
N MET A 21 -24.40 -24.16 82.40
CA MET A 21 -23.75 -22.97 83.01
C MET A 21 -24.14 -21.66 82.29
N LEU A 22 -23.72 -20.50 82.83
CA LEU A 22 -24.40 -19.20 82.66
C LEU A 22 -23.95 -18.32 81.47
N VAL A 23 -24.97 -17.75 80.81
CA VAL A 23 -25.19 -16.31 80.53
C VAL A 23 -23.97 -15.37 80.40
N LEU A 24 -23.87 -14.71 79.24
CA LEU A 24 -23.62 -13.25 79.18
C LEU A 24 -24.16 -12.66 77.86
N LEU A 25 -24.91 -11.55 77.94
CA LEU A 25 -25.36 -10.77 76.79
C LEU A 25 -24.33 -9.69 76.44
N ALA A 26 -24.11 -9.46 75.15
CA ALA A 26 -23.61 -8.19 74.63
C ALA A 26 -24.23 -7.93 73.24
N ILE A 27 -24.84 -6.76 73.05
CA ILE A 27 -25.36 -6.31 71.76
C ILE A 27 -24.29 -5.43 71.09
N ALA A 28 -23.93 -5.75 69.86
CA ALA A 28 -23.17 -4.87 68.98
C ALA A 28 -23.75 -4.94 67.56
N ALA A 29 -23.89 -3.78 66.92
CA ALA A 29 -24.46 -3.65 65.57
C ALA A 29 -23.44 -2.96 64.65
N LEU A 30 -23.65 -3.09 63.33
CA LEU A 30 -22.88 -2.44 62.26
C LEU A 30 -21.42 -2.98 62.17
N ILE A 31 -20.81 -3.24 61.01
CA ILE A 31 -20.84 -2.54 59.71
C ILE A 31 -20.77 -3.57 58.56
N ILE A 32 -21.48 -3.32 57.45
CA ILE A 32 -21.21 -3.99 56.15
C ILE A 32 -20.13 -3.19 55.42
N PRO A 33 -18.97 -3.79 55.03
CA PRO A 33 -18.00 -3.13 54.17
C PRO A 33 -18.50 -3.12 52.72
N ALA A 34 -19.42 -2.21 52.40
CA ALA A 34 -19.76 -1.85 51.03
C ALA A 34 -18.57 -1.08 50.41
N GLY A 35 -17.54 -1.83 50.01
CA GLY A 35 -16.18 -1.31 49.82
C GLY A 35 -15.34 -2.08 48.80
N ALA A 36 -15.97 -2.60 47.74
CA ALA A 36 -15.24 -3.04 46.55
C ALA A 36 -14.65 -1.82 45.82
N LEU A 37 -13.55 -1.30 46.36
CA LEU A 37 -12.83 -0.17 45.79
C LEU A 37 -12.34 -0.54 44.38
N ALA A 38 -12.92 0.10 43.36
CA ALA A 38 -12.28 0.17 42.06
C ALA A 38 -10.88 0.77 42.27
N ALA A 39 -9.82 0.01 41.94
CA ALA A 39 -8.45 0.40 42.19
C ALA A 39 -8.12 1.67 41.38
N ARG A 40 -8.20 2.84 42.03
CA ARG A 40 -7.81 4.12 41.43
C ARG A 40 -6.34 4.02 40.99
N ALA A 41 -6.11 4.09 39.69
CA ALA A 41 -4.77 4.08 39.13
C ALA A 41 -3.93 5.20 39.76
N THR A 42 -2.74 4.85 40.26
CA THR A 42 -1.89 5.79 41.00
C THR A 42 -1.47 6.95 40.09
N PRO A 43 -1.74 8.21 40.49
CA PRO A 43 -1.24 9.37 39.76
C PRO A 43 0.28 9.30 39.60
N GLY A 44 0.78 9.50 38.38
CA GLY A 44 2.20 9.39 38.04
C GLY A 44 2.65 8.04 37.47
N SER A 45 1.77 7.04 37.33
CA SER A 45 2.14 5.77 36.68
C SER A 45 2.09 5.86 35.14
N THR A 46 3.17 5.42 34.47
CA THR A 46 3.35 5.51 33.01
C THR A 46 3.37 4.14 32.32
N LEU A 47 3.13 4.14 31.01
CA LEU A 47 3.32 3.03 30.08
C LEU A 47 4.27 3.50 28.97
N ASP A 48 5.37 2.78 28.75
CA ASP A 48 6.17 2.97 27.54
C ASP A 48 5.66 2.04 26.43
N LEU A 49 5.36 2.61 25.26
CA LEU A 49 4.85 1.92 24.08
C LEU A 49 5.71 2.28 22.87
N GLN A 50 5.98 1.30 22.01
CA GLN A 50 6.56 1.53 20.69
C GLN A 50 5.56 1.13 19.61
N ILE A 51 5.37 1.97 18.59
CA ILE A 51 4.77 1.57 17.32
C ILE A 51 5.89 1.47 16.30
N LEU A 52 5.90 0.35 15.59
CA LEU A 52 6.72 0.09 14.41
C LEU A 52 5.78 0.00 13.21
N ASP A 53 6.19 0.59 12.10
CA ASP A 53 5.34 0.80 10.94
C ASP A 53 6.15 0.53 9.66
N VAL A 54 5.56 -0.25 8.75
CA VAL A 54 6.03 -0.47 7.38
C VAL A 54 4.89 -0.05 6.46
N SER A 55 5.20 0.70 5.41
CA SER A 55 4.22 1.37 4.55
C SER A 55 4.40 0.92 3.09
N ASP A 56 3.29 0.91 2.34
CA ASP A 56 3.13 0.45 0.95
C ASP A 56 4.06 -0.74 0.60
N TRP A 57 4.03 -1.83 1.37
CA TRP A 57 5.12 -2.79 1.28
C TRP A 57 5.19 -3.51 -0.09
N HIS A 58 4.07 -3.54 -0.84
CA HIS A 58 3.94 -4.08 -2.20
C HIS A 58 4.65 -5.45 -2.36
N GLY A 59 4.47 -6.34 -1.39
CA GLY A 59 5.06 -7.67 -1.37
C GLY A 59 6.58 -7.68 -1.61
N GLN A 60 7.31 -6.62 -1.23
CA GLN A 60 8.74 -6.46 -1.48
C GLN A 60 9.56 -7.34 -0.51
N VAL A 61 9.44 -8.64 -0.72
CA VAL A 61 10.11 -9.72 0.03
C VAL A 61 11.64 -9.67 -0.12
N ASP A 62 12.14 -9.14 -1.23
CA ASP A 62 13.57 -8.95 -1.51
C ASP A 62 14.06 -7.51 -1.30
N PRO A 63 15.31 -7.29 -0.87
CA PRO A 63 15.86 -5.95 -0.68
C PRO A 63 16.09 -5.20 -2.00
N ILE A 64 15.55 -3.98 -2.13
CA ILE A 64 15.87 -3.07 -3.24
C ILE A 64 17.18 -2.35 -2.91
N ASN A 65 18.17 -2.34 -3.82
CA ASN A 65 19.48 -1.72 -3.55
C ASN A 65 20.13 -2.21 -2.24
N GLY A 66 19.93 -3.49 -1.88
CA GLY A 66 20.40 -4.05 -0.59
C GLY A 66 19.69 -3.47 0.65
N THR A 67 18.50 -2.88 0.49
CA THR A 67 17.72 -2.22 1.54
C THR A 67 16.27 -2.73 1.55
N GLY A 68 15.67 -2.94 2.72
CA GLY A 68 14.36 -3.56 2.82
C GLY A 68 14.43 -5.07 2.61
N GLY A 69 13.32 -5.68 2.16
CA GLY A 69 13.19 -7.14 2.08
C GLY A 69 12.85 -7.78 3.43
N ALA A 70 11.94 -8.75 3.42
CA ALA A 70 11.33 -9.33 4.63
C ALA A 70 12.37 -9.90 5.62
N ALA A 71 13.40 -10.56 5.11
CA ALA A 71 14.45 -11.16 5.94
C ALA A 71 15.30 -10.10 6.66
N VAL A 72 15.55 -8.95 6.05
CA VAL A 72 16.31 -7.84 6.67
C VAL A 72 15.40 -7.09 7.65
N LEU A 73 14.18 -6.76 7.21
CA LEU A 73 13.14 -6.12 8.04
C LEU A 73 12.91 -6.89 9.34
N LYS A 74 12.75 -8.22 9.29
CA LYS A 74 12.62 -9.07 10.50
C LYS A 74 13.74 -8.83 11.52
N THR A 75 15.00 -8.85 11.10
CA THR A 75 16.13 -8.64 12.02
C THR A 75 16.13 -7.23 12.62
N TYR A 76 15.80 -6.21 11.84
CA TYR A 76 15.66 -4.83 12.32
C TYR A 76 14.47 -4.65 13.28
N LEU A 77 13.32 -5.23 12.97
CA LEU A 77 12.11 -5.19 13.80
C LEU A 77 12.34 -5.93 15.11
N ASP A 78 12.98 -7.10 15.10
CA ASP A 78 13.37 -7.83 16.32
C ASP A 78 14.28 -7.00 17.22
N ALA A 79 15.34 -6.41 16.66
CA ALA A 79 16.25 -5.52 17.39
C ALA A 79 15.51 -4.28 17.95
N ALA A 80 14.52 -3.76 17.21
CA ALA A 80 13.67 -2.67 17.69
C ALA A 80 12.73 -3.10 18.83
N ARG A 81 12.19 -4.32 18.80
CA ARG A 81 11.30 -4.88 19.84
C ARG A 81 12.05 -5.28 21.11
N ALA A 82 13.25 -5.82 21.00
CA ALA A 82 14.07 -6.24 22.14
C ALA A 82 14.30 -5.11 23.17
N GLY A 83 14.34 -3.86 22.72
CA GLY A 83 14.43 -2.66 23.55
C GLY A 83 13.09 -2.03 23.98
N SER A 84 11.94 -2.73 23.89
CA SER A 84 10.62 -2.17 24.22
C SER A 84 9.58 -3.23 24.65
N ILE A 85 9.25 -3.24 25.94
CA ILE A 85 8.39 -4.25 26.60
C ILE A 85 6.97 -4.33 26.01
N ASN A 86 6.46 -3.23 25.46
CA ASN A 86 5.16 -3.17 24.80
C ASN A 86 5.39 -2.60 23.40
N ASN A 87 5.02 -3.35 22.37
CA ASN A 87 5.22 -2.94 20.99
C ASN A 87 4.06 -3.40 20.09
N ILE A 88 3.59 -2.50 19.23
CA ILE A 88 2.70 -2.80 18.11
C ILE A 88 3.57 -2.73 16.85
N THR A 89 3.36 -3.63 15.91
CA THR A 89 3.89 -3.53 14.55
C THR A 89 2.72 -3.59 13.59
N LEU A 90 2.64 -2.62 12.69
CA LEU A 90 1.51 -2.44 11.81
C LEU A 90 1.94 -1.97 10.42
N THR A 91 0.97 -1.96 9.51
CA THR A 91 1.04 -1.37 8.17
C THR A 91 -0.25 -0.57 7.93
N ALA A 92 -0.29 0.28 6.90
CA ALA A 92 -1.45 1.13 6.60
C ALA A 92 -2.22 0.73 5.33
N GLY A 93 -1.70 -0.20 4.53
CA GLY A 93 -2.30 -0.73 3.31
C GLY A 93 -1.23 -1.17 2.30
N ASP A 94 -1.68 -1.73 1.16
CA ASP A 94 -0.86 -2.05 -0.02
C ASP A 94 0.42 -2.88 0.24
N ASP A 95 0.41 -3.71 1.29
CA ASP A 95 1.42 -4.73 1.53
C ASP A 95 1.42 -5.85 0.48
N VAL A 96 0.38 -5.88 -0.35
CA VAL A 96 0.11 -6.79 -1.47
C VAL A 96 -0.45 -6.01 -2.66
N GLY A 97 -0.48 -6.64 -3.84
CA GLY A 97 -0.74 -5.97 -5.12
C GLY A 97 0.39 -5.04 -5.58
N ALA A 98 0.45 -4.78 -6.89
CA ALA A 98 1.60 -4.14 -7.55
C ALA A 98 3.00 -4.75 -7.25
N THR A 99 3.08 -6.02 -6.87
CA THR A 99 4.26 -6.64 -6.22
C THR A 99 5.31 -7.20 -7.20
N PRO A 100 6.57 -7.41 -6.76
CA PRO A 100 7.59 -8.11 -7.54
C PRO A 100 7.22 -9.57 -7.86
N PRO A 101 7.85 -10.19 -8.89
CA PRO A 101 7.48 -11.52 -9.40
C PRO A 101 7.45 -12.63 -8.34
N LEU A 102 8.31 -12.55 -7.31
CA LEU A 102 8.39 -13.56 -6.25
C LEU A 102 7.15 -13.58 -5.33
N SER A 103 6.41 -12.48 -5.22
CA SER A 103 5.15 -12.43 -4.48
C SER A 103 3.97 -12.59 -5.45
N ASN A 104 3.96 -11.79 -6.52
CA ASN A 104 2.89 -11.71 -7.52
C ASN A 104 2.54 -13.07 -8.15
N TYR A 105 3.55 -13.82 -8.62
CA TYR A 105 3.34 -15.12 -9.28
C TYR A 105 2.74 -16.18 -8.35
N PHE A 106 2.91 -16.00 -7.04
CA PHE A 106 2.33 -16.84 -6.00
C PHE A 106 1.25 -16.10 -5.22
N GLU A 107 0.53 -15.20 -5.89
CA GLU A 107 -0.75 -14.66 -5.42
C GLU A 107 -0.61 -13.83 -4.11
N ASP A 108 0.60 -13.29 -3.92
CA ASP A 108 1.14 -12.64 -2.72
C ASP A 108 1.16 -13.50 -1.44
N VAL A 109 0.95 -14.81 -1.54
CA VAL A 109 1.15 -15.76 -0.42
C VAL A 109 2.53 -15.61 0.23
N PRO A 110 3.66 -15.45 -0.50
CA PRO A 110 4.96 -15.22 0.11
C PRO A 110 5.06 -13.90 0.89
N ALA A 111 4.29 -12.88 0.52
CA ALA A 111 4.21 -11.61 1.23
C ALA A 111 3.44 -11.78 2.55
N ILE A 112 2.23 -12.33 2.53
CA ILE A 112 1.43 -12.57 3.75
C ILE A 112 2.18 -13.48 4.75
N LEU A 113 2.84 -14.54 4.25
CA LEU A 113 3.69 -15.40 5.08
C LEU A 113 4.88 -14.62 5.68
N ALA A 114 5.51 -13.75 4.88
CA ALA A 114 6.58 -12.89 5.34
C ALA A 114 6.11 -11.87 6.39
N GLU A 115 4.93 -11.26 6.27
CA GLU A 115 4.34 -10.35 7.25
C GLU A 115 4.06 -11.04 8.59
N ARG A 116 3.40 -12.21 8.55
CA ARG A 116 3.21 -13.06 9.73
C ARG A 116 4.54 -13.38 10.39
N MET A 117 5.57 -13.72 9.61
CA MET A 117 6.92 -13.98 10.13
C MET A 117 7.60 -12.70 10.63
N MET A 118 7.39 -11.55 10.01
CA MET A 118 7.83 -10.22 10.49
C MET A 118 7.16 -9.83 11.80
N GLY A 119 6.01 -10.42 12.14
CA GLY A 119 5.25 -10.11 13.35
C GLY A 119 4.47 -8.81 13.22
N ILE A 120 3.92 -8.53 12.04
CA ILE A 120 2.81 -7.59 11.88
C ILE A 120 1.66 -8.04 12.80
N GLN A 121 0.89 -7.08 13.32
CA GLN A 121 -0.26 -7.32 14.21
C GLN A 121 -1.56 -6.80 13.60
N PHE A 122 -1.48 -5.66 12.89
CA PHE A 122 -2.60 -5.04 12.19
C PHE A 122 -2.12 -4.50 10.85
N GLY A 123 -2.90 -4.72 9.78
CA GLY A 123 -2.70 -4.06 8.49
C GLY A 123 -3.91 -3.24 8.10
N GLY A 124 -3.71 -2.19 7.31
CA GLY A 124 -4.82 -1.49 6.65
C GLY A 124 -5.25 -2.22 5.38
N LEU A 125 -6.32 -1.74 4.74
CA LEU A 125 -6.62 -2.06 3.35
C LEU A 125 -6.43 -0.81 2.51
N GLY A 126 -5.43 -0.79 1.65
CA GLY A 126 -5.23 0.22 0.60
C GLY A 126 -5.90 -0.17 -0.70
N ASN A 127 -5.56 0.48 -1.81
CA ASN A 127 -6.11 0.12 -3.12
C ASN A 127 -5.57 -1.21 -3.65
N HIS A 128 -4.25 -1.45 -3.64
CA HIS A 128 -3.67 -2.61 -4.30
C HIS A 128 -4.05 -3.97 -3.64
N ASN A 129 -4.55 -3.94 -2.39
CA ASN A 129 -5.30 -5.05 -1.78
C ASN A 129 -6.48 -5.57 -2.63
N PHE A 130 -7.06 -4.74 -3.51
CA PHE A 130 -8.20 -5.09 -4.35
C PHE A 130 -7.83 -5.41 -5.81
N ASP A 131 -6.55 -5.34 -6.22
CA ASP A 131 -6.13 -5.50 -7.63
C ASP A 131 -6.68 -6.78 -8.28
N SER A 132 -6.46 -7.93 -7.61
CA SER A 132 -6.89 -9.26 -8.04
C SER A 132 -8.34 -9.61 -7.68
N GLY A 133 -9.10 -8.66 -7.15
CA GLY A 133 -10.51 -8.83 -6.78
C GLY A 133 -10.76 -9.65 -5.51
N LEU A 134 -12.04 -9.72 -5.13
CA LEU A 134 -12.49 -10.15 -3.80
C LEU A 134 -12.09 -11.58 -3.40
N GLY A 135 -12.02 -12.52 -4.33
CA GLY A 135 -11.60 -13.89 -4.02
C GLY A 135 -10.17 -13.93 -3.50
N ARG A 136 -9.25 -13.25 -4.19
CA ARG A 136 -7.85 -13.13 -3.78
C ARG A 136 -7.71 -12.46 -2.43
N LEU A 137 -8.42 -11.35 -2.24
CA LEU A 137 -8.40 -10.60 -1.00
C LEU A 137 -8.88 -11.46 0.17
N GLN A 138 -9.91 -12.30 -0.02
CA GLN A 138 -10.35 -13.22 1.04
C GLN A 138 -9.31 -14.28 1.36
N ASP A 139 -8.69 -14.93 0.36
CA ASP A 139 -7.61 -15.90 0.58
C ASP A 139 -6.45 -15.28 1.39
N GLN A 140 -6.10 -14.03 1.09
CA GLN A 140 -5.05 -13.27 1.78
C GLN A 140 -5.45 -12.91 3.23
N ILE A 141 -6.70 -12.48 3.47
CA ILE A 141 -7.22 -12.22 4.82
C ILE A 141 -7.24 -13.50 5.66
N ASP A 142 -7.69 -14.62 5.09
CA ASP A 142 -7.79 -15.90 5.77
C ASP A 142 -6.40 -16.45 6.11
N LEU A 143 -5.43 -16.30 5.21
CA LEU A 143 -4.02 -16.64 5.46
C LEU A 143 -3.38 -15.74 6.53
N ALA A 144 -3.62 -14.43 6.48
CA ALA A 144 -3.15 -13.47 7.48
C ALA A 144 -3.68 -13.81 8.88
N GLY A 145 -4.99 -14.09 8.99
CA GLY A 145 -5.67 -14.46 10.23
C GLY A 145 -5.50 -15.91 10.68
N SER A 146 -4.94 -16.80 9.85
CA SER A 146 -4.91 -18.24 10.10
C SER A 146 -4.23 -18.62 11.42
N THR A 147 -4.95 -19.36 12.27
CA THR A 147 -4.46 -19.86 13.57
C THR A 147 -3.89 -21.28 13.49
N ASP A 148 -3.76 -21.85 12.28
CA ASP A 148 -3.12 -23.15 12.07
C ASP A 148 -1.62 -23.09 12.43
N PRO A 149 -1.11 -23.95 13.35
CA PRO A 149 0.28 -23.92 13.81
C PRO A 149 1.31 -24.34 12.74
N SER A 150 0.88 -24.83 11.57
CA SER A 150 1.75 -25.09 10.42
C SER A 150 2.02 -23.83 9.57
N VAL A 151 1.17 -22.81 9.65
CA VAL A 151 1.35 -21.55 8.89
C VAL A 151 2.31 -20.63 9.66
N PRO A 152 3.52 -20.35 9.14
CA PRO A 152 4.57 -19.73 9.91
C PRO A 152 4.25 -18.30 10.36
N GLY A 153 4.97 -17.85 11.41
CA GLY A 153 4.81 -16.53 12.00
C GLY A 153 3.66 -16.44 13.02
N THR A 154 3.16 -15.22 13.24
CA THR A 154 1.99 -14.95 14.08
C THR A 154 0.82 -14.43 13.22
N PRO A 155 -0.44 -14.76 13.53
CA PRO A 155 -1.59 -14.21 12.83
C PRO A 155 -1.69 -12.69 13.03
N PHE A 156 -2.20 -11.99 12.02
CA PHE A 156 -2.50 -10.56 12.07
C PHE A 156 -3.91 -10.25 11.53
N GLN A 157 -4.41 -9.03 11.76
CA GLN A 157 -5.77 -8.64 11.41
C GLN A 157 -5.80 -7.42 10.48
N TYR A 158 -6.55 -7.52 9.37
CA TYR A 158 -6.83 -6.38 8.51
C TYR A 158 -7.93 -5.47 9.09
N LEU A 159 -7.76 -4.16 8.93
CA LEU A 159 -8.65 -3.12 9.46
C LEU A 159 -9.06 -2.13 8.37
N SER A 160 -10.37 -1.86 8.25
CA SER A 160 -10.90 -0.72 7.50
C SER A 160 -12.33 -0.39 7.93
N ALA A 161 -12.52 0.81 8.49
CA ALA A 161 -13.77 1.31 9.05
C ALA A 161 -14.68 2.04 8.03
N ASN A 162 -14.15 2.44 6.87
CA ASN A 162 -14.90 3.24 5.90
C ASN A 162 -15.42 2.46 4.69
N LEU A 163 -15.25 1.14 4.60
CA LEU A 163 -15.81 0.33 3.51
C LEU A 163 -17.29 0.00 3.76
N SER A 164 -18.19 0.66 3.01
CA SER A 164 -19.60 0.25 2.98
C SER A 164 -19.76 -1.11 2.30
N ASN A 165 -20.81 -1.86 2.65
CA ASN A 165 -21.08 -3.23 2.17
C ASN A 165 -19.97 -4.28 2.41
N ARG A 166 -18.92 -3.96 3.18
CA ARG A 166 -17.77 -4.84 3.44
C ARG A 166 -18.16 -6.26 3.81
N ASP A 167 -18.97 -6.40 4.86
CA ASP A 167 -19.39 -7.69 5.43
C ASP A 167 -20.33 -8.51 4.52
N ALA A 168 -20.74 -7.96 3.37
CA ALA A 168 -21.47 -8.66 2.31
C ALA A 168 -20.58 -9.07 1.11
N ASN A 169 -19.30 -8.69 1.12
CA ASN A 169 -18.32 -8.95 0.06
C ASN A 169 -17.13 -9.77 0.58
N ILE A 170 -16.65 -9.47 1.80
CA ILE A 170 -15.51 -10.12 2.48
C ILE A 170 -15.77 -10.26 3.98
N HIS A 171 -14.99 -11.09 4.67
CA HIS A 171 -15.04 -11.28 6.13
C HIS A 171 -13.62 -11.34 6.73
N GLY A 172 -13.52 -11.29 8.06
CA GLY A 172 -12.24 -11.25 8.80
C GLY A 172 -11.67 -9.84 9.07
N VAL A 173 -12.12 -8.85 8.30
CA VAL A 173 -11.77 -7.42 8.45
C VAL A 173 -12.66 -6.76 9.51
N ALA A 174 -12.10 -5.86 10.31
CA ALA A 174 -12.85 -5.07 11.31
C ALA A 174 -12.66 -3.56 11.13
N ASP A 175 -13.53 -2.75 11.73
CA ASP A 175 -13.38 -1.29 11.77
C ASP A 175 -12.12 -0.88 12.57
N TYR A 176 -11.91 -1.56 13.69
CA TYR A 176 -10.83 -1.30 14.64
C TYR A 176 -10.50 -2.51 15.52
N ALA A 177 -9.34 -2.50 16.17
CA ALA A 177 -8.93 -3.47 17.19
C ALA A 177 -8.44 -2.77 18.46
N ILE A 178 -8.59 -3.40 19.64
CA ILE A 178 -8.15 -2.83 20.94
C ILE A 178 -7.12 -3.72 21.64
N VAL A 179 -5.88 -3.23 21.70
CA VAL A 179 -4.77 -3.85 22.45
C VAL A 179 -4.69 -3.30 23.88
N LYS A 180 -4.40 -4.17 24.86
CA LYS A 180 -4.52 -3.87 26.30
C LYS A 180 -3.15 -3.94 26.98
N TYR A 181 -2.52 -2.79 27.23
CA TYR A 181 -1.19 -2.70 27.87
C TYR A 181 -1.24 -2.02 29.24
N LYS A 182 -1.08 -2.82 30.31
CA LYS A 182 -0.83 -2.37 31.71
C LYS A 182 -1.79 -1.28 32.27
N GLY A 183 -3.00 -1.17 31.72
CA GLY A 183 -4.00 -0.15 32.10
C GLY A 183 -4.25 0.96 31.07
N VAL A 184 -3.62 0.90 29.90
CA VAL A 184 -4.00 1.65 28.69
C VAL A 184 -4.68 0.67 27.72
N LYS A 185 -5.72 1.15 27.03
CA LYS A 185 -6.35 0.46 25.90
C LYS A 185 -6.09 1.26 24.64
N VAL A 186 -5.27 0.70 23.76
CA VAL A 186 -4.89 1.28 22.46
C VAL A 186 -5.86 0.77 21.42
N ALA A 187 -6.67 1.67 20.84
CA ALA A 187 -7.45 1.37 19.65
C ALA A 187 -6.63 1.70 18.40
N ILE A 188 -6.61 0.77 17.44
CA ILE A 188 -6.09 0.95 16.09
C ILE A 188 -7.29 0.92 15.15
N ILE A 189 -7.50 1.96 14.35
CA ILE A 189 -8.65 2.14 13.45
C ILE A 189 -8.12 2.25 12.02
N GLY A 190 -8.64 1.40 11.11
CA GLY A 190 -8.20 1.38 9.71
C GLY A 190 -9.04 2.25 8.79
N ILE A 191 -8.44 2.81 7.73
CA ILE A 191 -9.10 3.63 6.71
C ILE A 191 -8.50 3.34 5.33
N THR A 192 -9.35 2.98 4.38
CA THR A 192 -9.03 2.85 2.94
C THR A 192 -9.21 4.19 2.22
N ASN A 193 -8.41 4.47 1.19
CA ASN A 193 -8.57 5.66 0.34
C ASN A 193 -9.88 5.65 -0.45
N GLU A 194 -10.51 6.84 -0.54
CA GLU A 194 -11.75 7.01 -1.30
C GLU A 194 -11.57 6.93 -2.82
N GLU A 195 -10.34 7.06 -3.34
CA GLU A 195 -10.05 6.93 -4.78
C GLU A 195 -9.78 5.49 -5.26
N ALA A 196 -9.71 4.49 -4.37
CA ALA A 196 -9.46 3.09 -4.73
C ALA A 196 -10.34 2.55 -5.89
N PRO A 197 -11.66 2.84 -5.99
CA PRO A 197 -12.49 2.41 -7.12
C PRO A 197 -12.05 2.91 -8.51
N SER A 198 -11.15 3.90 -8.57
CA SER A 198 -10.53 4.43 -9.80
C SER A 198 -9.11 3.92 -10.06
N LEU A 199 -8.45 3.37 -9.04
CA LEU A 199 -7.08 2.85 -9.10
C LEU A 199 -7.04 1.34 -9.34
N ASN A 200 -8.10 0.61 -8.96
CA ASN A 200 -8.27 -0.80 -9.29
C ASN A 200 -9.02 -1.00 -10.62
N PHE A 201 -8.97 -2.23 -11.15
CA PHE A 201 -9.76 -2.59 -12.33
C PHE A 201 -11.27 -2.45 -12.02
N PRO A 202 -12.08 -1.85 -12.91
CA PRO A 202 -13.50 -1.60 -12.63
C PRO A 202 -14.28 -2.86 -12.25
N GLY A 203 -14.78 -2.88 -11.02
CA GLY A 203 -15.55 -3.99 -10.44
C GLY A 203 -14.80 -4.88 -9.46
N SER A 204 -13.47 -4.77 -9.32
CA SER A 204 -12.69 -5.65 -8.41
C SER A 204 -13.08 -5.51 -6.93
N MET A 205 -13.63 -4.37 -6.50
CA MET A 205 -14.16 -4.14 -5.15
C MET A 205 -15.59 -4.71 -4.92
N GLY A 206 -16.20 -5.33 -5.94
CA GLY A 206 -17.57 -5.84 -5.88
C GLY A 206 -18.61 -4.74 -5.65
N THR A 207 -19.34 -4.82 -4.52
CA THR A 207 -20.28 -3.76 -4.11
C THR A 207 -19.74 -2.89 -2.96
N MET A 208 -18.48 -3.05 -2.57
CA MET A 208 -17.86 -2.16 -1.58
C MET A 208 -17.60 -0.77 -2.16
N VAL A 209 -17.90 0.25 -1.38
CA VAL A 209 -17.58 1.64 -1.70
C VAL A 209 -16.98 2.30 -0.46
N PRO A 210 -15.77 2.89 -0.54
CA PRO A 210 -15.24 3.76 0.49
C PRO A 210 -16.19 4.92 0.79
N THR A 211 -16.43 5.15 2.08
CA THR A 211 -17.20 6.28 2.61
C THR A 211 -16.26 7.34 3.17
N ASP A 212 -16.82 8.51 3.51
CA ASP A 212 -16.10 9.63 4.14
C ASP A 212 -15.23 9.15 5.32
N SER A 213 -13.92 9.19 5.12
CA SER A 213 -12.95 8.66 6.08
C SER A 213 -13.00 9.36 7.43
N VAL A 214 -13.29 10.67 7.47
CA VAL A 214 -13.35 11.47 8.70
C VAL A 214 -14.52 11.04 9.58
N ALA A 215 -15.72 10.90 9.00
CA ALA A 215 -16.92 10.44 9.69
C ALA A 215 -16.76 8.99 10.16
N ALA A 216 -16.25 8.09 9.31
CA ALA A 216 -16.00 6.70 9.64
C ALA A 216 -14.97 6.54 10.77
N ALA A 217 -13.83 7.22 10.70
CA ALA A 217 -12.80 7.19 11.73
C ALA A 217 -13.33 7.71 13.08
N MET A 218 -14.10 8.80 13.07
CA MET A 218 -14.69 9.36 14.29
C MET A 218 -15.79 8.45 14.89
N ALA A 219 -16.55 7.73 14.06
CA ALA A 219 -17.54 6.74 14.51
C ALA A 219 -16.86 5.50 15.14
N ALA A 220 -15.86 4.91 14.45
CA ALA A 220 -15.07 3.80 14.97
C ALA A 220 -14.36 4.16 16.29
N LYS A 221 -13.79 5.38 16.36
CA LYS A 221 -13.21 5.94 17.59
C LYS A 221 -14.25 6.07 18.71
N ALA A 222 -15.46 6.52 18.42
CA ALA A 222 -16.53 6.62 19.42
C ALA A 222 -16.92 5.24 19.96
N ALA A 223 -17.07 4.23 19.09
CA ALA A 223 -17.34 2.85 19.50
C ALA A 223 -16.21 2.29 20.38
N ALA A 224 -14.95 2.45 19.96
CA ALA A 224 -13.79 2.05 20.76
C ALA A 224 -13.73 2.79 22.12
N THR A 225 -14.18 4.04 22.19
CA THR A 225 -14.29 4.81 23.44
C THR A 225 -15.35 4.22 24.38
N VAL A 226 -16.47 3.71 23.87
CA VAL A 226 -17.49 2.98 24.67
C VAL A 226 -16.92 1.68 25.22
N GLU A 227 -16.09 0.97 24.45
CA GLU A 227 -15.29 -0.15 24.96
C GLU A 227 -14.17 0.27 25.93
N GLY A 228 -14.00 1.56 26.20
CA GLY A 228 -13.02 2.10 27.15
C GLY A 228 -11.59 2.16 26.60
N ALA A 229 -11.42 2.31 25.28
CA ALA A 229 -10.17 2.80 24.70
C ALA A 229 -9.85 4.20 25.23
N ASN A 230 -8.57 4.45 25.49
CA ASN A 230 -8.08 5.76 25.94
C ASN A 230 -6.82 6.24 25.21
N PHE A 231 -6.29 5.43 24.29
CA PHE A 231 -5.27 5.84 23.32
C PHE A 231 -5.75 5.43 21.92
N PHE A 232 -5.55 6.28 20.91
CA PHE A 232 -6.16 6.10 19.59
C PHE A 232 -5.14 6.31 18.48
N VAL A 233 -5.04 5.34 17.58
CA VAL A 233 -4.20 5.33 16.38
C VAL A 233 -5.11 5.18 15.17
N ALA A 234 -5.00 6.07 14.20
CA ALA A 234 -5.52 5.81 12.85
C ALA A 234 -4.38 5.25 12.00
N ILE A 235 -4.64 4.15 11.29
CA ILE A 235 -3.84 3.72 10.13
C ILE A 235 -4.67 4.04 8.90
N THR A 236 -4.13 4.84 7.99
CA THR A 236 -4.87 5.39 6.86
C THR A 236 -4.06 5.24 5.60
N HIS A 237 -4.63 4.62 4.59
CA HIS A 237 -3.99 4.52 3.29
C HIS A 237 -4.12 5.85 2.52
N LYS A 238 -3.41 6.88 3.00
CA LYS A 238 -3.50 8.29 2.58
C LYS A 238 -2.15 8.97 2.82
N GLY A 239 -1.71 9.84 1.90
CA GLY A 239 -0.36 10.43 1.97
C GLY A 239 -0.27 11.94 1.74
N VAL A 240 0.96 12.40 1.54
CA VAL A 240 1.39 13.78 1.29
C VAL A 240 1.80 13.93 -0.18
N THR A 241 0.86 14.34 -1.03
CA THR A 241 1.05 14.41 -2.48
C THR A 241 1.96 15.54 -2.95
N ASN A 242 2.10 16.64 -2.19
CA ASN A 242 2.98 17.76 -2.53
C ASN A 242 3.37 18.64 -1.32
N PHE A 243 4.28 19.60 -1.55
CA PHE A 243 4.66 20.63 -0.57
C PHE A 243 4.50 22.03 -1.16
N VAL A 244 3.85 22.94 -0.42
CA VAL A 244 3.66 24.36 -0.81
C VAL A 244 4.24 25.26 0.27
N ALA A 245 5.21 26.10 -0.10
CA ALA A 245 5.99 26.93 0.84
C ALA A 245 6.59 26.12 2.02
N GLY A 246 6.94 24.84 1.79
CA GLY A 246 7.46 23.92 2.80
C GLY A 246 6.41 23.29 3.73
N GLN A 247 5.12 23.63 3.57
CA GLN A 247 4.02 22.92 4.25
C GLN A 247 3.56 21.72 3.40
N PRO A 248 3.27 20.55 4.02
CA PRO A 248 2.72 19.41 3.31
C PRO A 248 1.27 19.66 2.87
N GLN A 249 0.87 18.99 1.80
CA GLN A 249 -0.51 18.91 1.30
C GLN A 249 -0.80 17.48 0.84
N GLY A 250 -2.07 17.10 0.83
CA GLY A 250 -2.52 15.75 0.47
C GLY A 250 -3.56 15.19 1.44
N GLU A 251 -4.11 14.05 1.07
CA GLU A 251 -5.25 13.39 1.70
C GLU A 251 -4.99 13.04 3.18
N LEU A 252 -3.73 12.79 3.57
CA LEU A 252 -3.32 12.58 4.96
C LEU A 252 -3.48 13.86 5.80
N ILE A 253 -3.11 15.01 5.21
CA ILE A 253 -3.15 16.32 5.86
C ILE A 253 -4.60 16.78 6.01
N ASP A 254 -5.43 16.55 5.01
CA ASP A 254 -6.87 16.87 5.05
C ASP A 254 -7.60 15.96 6.05
N PHE A 255 -7.32 14.65 6.06
CA PHE A 255 -7.84 13.73 7.08
C PHE A 255 -7.44 14.18 8.50
N ALA A 256 -6.16 14.49 8.72
CA ALA A 256 -5.65 14.93 10.02
C ALA A 256 -6.20 16.31 10.47
N ASN A 257 -6.66 17.13 9.54
CA ASN A 257 -7.39 18.36 9.83
C ASN A 257 -8.87 18.08 10.17
N GLY A 258 -9.51 17.12 9.51
CA GLY A 258 -10.92 16.76 9.73
C GLY A 258 -11.18 15.95 11.01
N VAL A 259 -10.31 14.99 11.37
CA VAL A 259 -10.46 14.21 12.60
C VAL A 259 -9.90 14.93 13.82
N SER A 260 -10.38 14.56 15.02
CA SER A 260 -9.90 15.16 16.28
C SER A 260 -9.69 14.16 17.41
N GLY A 261 -8.69 14.41 18.25
CA GLY A 261 -8.36 13.63 19.44
C GLY A 261 -7.89 12.19 19.15
N PHE A 262 -7.35 11.92 17.96
CA PHE A 262 -6.40 10.82 17.77
C PHE A 262 -5.07 11.19 18.43
N HIS A 263 -4.29 10.17 18.83
CA HIS A 263 -2.96 10.37 19.41
C HIS A 263 -1.89 10.24 18.32
N LEU A 264 -2.08 9.28 17.41
CA LEU A 264 -1.27 9.06 16.21
C LEU A 264 -2.17 8.92 14.98
N ILE A 265 -1.69 9.40 13.84
CA ILE A 265 -2.24 9.14 12.51
C ILE A 265 -1.07 8.67 11.63
N VAL A 266 -1.21 7.50 11.01
CA VAL A 266 -0.22 6.86 10.14
C VAL A 266 -0.73 6.95 8.71
N GLY A 267 0.03 7.60 7.84
CA GLY A 267 -0.20 7.69 6.40
C GLY A 267 0.60 6.68 5.59
N ASP A 268 0.31 6.66 4.29
CA ASP A 268 0.75 5.66 3.31
C ASP A 268 0.57 6.22 1.87
N HIS A 269 0.55 5.35 0.85
CA HIS A 269 0.07 5.58 -0.52
C HIS A 269 0.96 6.43 -1.43
N THR A 270 1.68 7.43 -0.89
CA THR A 270 2.40 8.42 -1.71
C THR A 270 3.92 8.29 -1.74
N ASP A 271 4.49 7.32 -1.04
CA ASP A 271 5.95 7.11 -0.93
C ASP A 271 6.69 8.35 -0.38
N VAL A 272 6.09 9.08 0.58
CA VAL A 272 6.67 10.31 1.15
C VAL A 272 7.06 10.14 2.62
N GLN A 273 8.31 10.44 2.93
CA GLN A 273 8.78 10.47 4.31
C GLN A 273 8.50 11.84 4.95
N TRP A 274 7.45 11.94 5.76
CA TRP A 274 7.09 13.17 6.47
C TRP A 274 6.60 12.89 7.90
N SER A 275 6.82 13.84 8.83
CA SER A 275 6.23 13.76 10.18
C SER A 275 6.02 15.14 10.79
N GLY A 276 4.91 15.34 11.51
CA GLY A 276 4.58 16.58 12.19
C GLY A 276 3.43 16.45 13.18
N THR A 277 2.90 17.59 13.63
CA THR A 277 1.75 17.65 14.56
C THR A 277 0.65 18.52 13.97
N ILE A 278 -0.54 17.95 13.78
CA ILE A 278 -1.73 18.63 13.25
C ILE A 278 -2.83 18.52 14.31
N ASN A 279 -3.41 19.66 14.74
CA ASN A 279 -4.49 19.71 15.74
C ASN A 279 -4.23 18.93 17.05
N ASN A 280 -2.96 18.91 17.50
CA ASN A 280 -2.41 18.15 18.65
C ASN A 280 -2.33 16.61 18.46
N GLN A 281 -2.49 16.14 17.22
CA GLN A 281 -2.37 14.75 16.80
C GLN A 281 -1.00 14.63 16.10
N PHE A 282 -0.18 13.63 16.44
CA PHE A 282 1.09 13.42 15.73
C PHE A 282 0.82 12.58 14.47
N VAL A 283 1.30 13.06 13.33
CA VAL A 283 1.00 12.53 11.99
C VAL A 283 2.31 12.22 11.29
N PHE A 284 2.41 11.08 10.62
CA PHE A 284 3.57 10.75 9.80
C PHE A 284 3.22 9.82 8.63
N GLU A 285 4.07 9.82 7.61
CA GLU A 285 4.10 8.91 6.48
C GLU A 285 5.56 8.43 6.29
N ASN A 286 5.74 7.21 5.81
CA ASN A 286 7.03 6.54 5.63
C ASN A 286 7.27 6.22 4.14
N ARG A 287 8.49 5.78 3.77
CA ARG A 287 8.75 5.34 2.38
C ARG A 287 8.21 3.93 2.15
N SER A 288 7.71 3.74 0.93
CA SER A 288 7.11 2.49 0.45
C SER A 288 8.10 1.33 0.38
N LYS A 289 7.61 0.11 0.08
CA LYS A 289 8.40 -1.09 -0.21
C LYS A 289 9.40 -1.50 0.88
N GLY A 290 9.23 -0.97 2.10
CA GLY A 290 10.11 -1.24 3.24
C GLY A 290 11.54 -0.70 3.10
N VAL A 291 11.81 0.26 2.19
CA VAL A 291 13.14 0.88 2.10
C VAL A 291 13.45 1.80 3.29
N SER A 292 12.42 2.20 4.02
CA SER A 292 12.51 2.55 5.43
C SER A 292 11.33 1.94 6.21
N PHE A 293 11.49 1.84 7.53
CA PHE A 293 10.37 1.61 8.45
C PHE A 293 10.35 2.71 9.51
N SER A 294 9.17 3.07 9.99
CA SER A 294 8.98 4.10 11.01
C SER A 294 9.00 3.50 12.42
N LYS A 295 9.45 4.30 13.39
CA LYS A 295 9.61 3.89 14.79
C LYS A 295 9.23 5.03 15.72
N THR A 296 8.03 4.94 16.27
CA THR A 296 7.47 5.90 17.23
C THR A 296 7.53 5.33 18.65
N LYS A 297 8.32 5.95 19.53
CA LYS A 297 8.35 5.64 20.97
C LYS A 297 7.55 6.67 21.76
N LEU A 298 6.81 6.19 22.74
CA LEU A 298 5.85 6.97 23.54
C LEU A 298 6.02 6.63 25.02
N THR A 299 6.09 7.63 25.90
CA THR A 299 5.74 7.45 27.32
C THR A 299 4.33 8.01 27.53
N ILE A 300 3.39 7.15 27.89
CA ILE A 300 1.96 7.42 28.01
C ILE A 300 1.57 7.46 29.50
N GLN A 301 0.80 8.48 29.90
CA GLN A 301 0.19 8.55 31.23
C GLN A 301 -0.97 7.54 31.32
N ARG A 302 -0.95 6.65 32.32
CA ARG A 302 -2.03 5.68 32.51
C ARG A 302 -3.32 6.34 33.01
N GLY A 303 -4.45 5.75 32.66
CA GLY A 303 -5.78 6.27 32.96
C GLY A 303 -6.33 7.22 31.89
N ASN A 304 -5.62 8.30 31.57
CA ASN A 304 -6.07 9.32 30.61
C ASN A 304 -5.45 9.23 29.20
N GLY A 305 -4.47 8.35 28.96
CA GLY A 305 -3.83 8.15 27.66
C GLY A 305 -2.89 9.26 27.21
N LYS A 306 -2.70 10.32 28.01
CA LYS A 306 -1.92 11.49 27.60
C LYS A 306 -0.46 11.12 27.28
N ILE A 307 0.01 11.52 26.10
CA ILE A 307 1.44 11.48 25.75
C ILE A 307 2.22 12.42 26.67
N LEU A 308 3.25 11.90 27.35
CA LEU A 308 4.20 12.66 28.17
C LEU A 308 5.53 12.87 27.44
N SER A 309 5.92 11.93 26.57
CA SER A 309 7.03 12.07 25.63
C SER A 309 6.70 11.29 24.35
N LEU A 310 7.21 11.80 23.22
CA LEU A 310 7.18 11.13 21.93
C LEU A 310 8.56 11.32 21.28
N THR A 311 9.14 10.25 20.74
CA THR A 311 10.23 10.34 19.77
C THR A 311 9.90 9.49 18.56
N HIS A 312 10.20 10.01 17.37
CA HIS A 312 9.91 9.35 16.10
C HIS A 312 11.18 9.33 15.25
N THR A 313 11.48 8.19 14.65
CA THR A 313 12.63 8.01 13.75
C THR A 313 12.26 7.11 12.59
N PHE A 314 12.54 7.54 11.36
CA PHE A 314 12.62 6.66 10.20
C PHE A 314 13.94 5.89 10.24
N VAL A 315 13.91 4.61 9.86
CA VAL A 315 15.07 3.71 9.90
C VAL A 315 15.20 3.00 8.57
N THR A 316 16.34 3.18 7.90
CA THR A 316 16.71 2.47 6.66
C THR A 316 17.27 1.07 7.01
N PRO A 317 16.60 -0.04 6.65
CA PRO A 317 17.03 -1.38 7.02
C PRO A 317 17.97 -1.95 5.94
N THR A 318 19.30 -1.80 6.12
CA THR A 318 20.29 -2.24 5.13
C THR A 318 20.79 -3.66 5.38
N ALA A 319 20.81 -4.49 4.34
CA ALA A 319 21.27 -5.88 4.39
C ALA A 319 22.75 -6.02 4.75
N SER A 320 23.56 -4.97 4.55
CA SER A 320 24.99 -4.92 4.89
C SER A 320 25.28 -4.67 6.37
N ALA A 321 24.29 -4.23 7.17
CA ALA A 321 24.46 -3.89 8.58
C ALA A 321 23.95 -4.97 9.55
N VAL A 322 23.26 -6.01 9.05
CA VAL A 322 22.67 -7.10 9.84
C VAL A 322 22.84 -8.44 9.14
N VAL A 323 22.63 -9.54 9.87
CA VAL A 323 22.39 -10.86 9.24
C VAL A 323 20.90 -10.95 8.90
N PRO A 324 20.50 -11.18 7.63
CA PRO A 324 19.10 -11.39 7.27
C PRO A 324 18.53 -12.64 7.95
N ASN A 325 17.24 -12.61 8.29
CA ASN A 325 16.59 -13.70 9.00
C ASN A 325 16.53 -14.99 8.16
N ALA A 326 17.30 -15.99 8.60
CA ALA A 326 17.46 -17.25 7.88
C ALA A 326 16.16 -18.07 7.74
N ALA A 327 15.18 -17.91 8.65
CA ALA A 327 13.90 -18.62 8.55
C ALA A 327 13.03 -18.05 7.42
N ILE A 328 12.99 -16.72 7.26
CA ILE A 328 12.32 -16.07 6.13
C ILE A 328 13.04 -16.39 4.82
N ALA A 329 14.37 -16.36 4.80
CA ALA A 329 15.14 -16.76 3.62
C ALA A 329 14.83 -18.21 3.18
N ALA A 330 14.74 -19.14 4.13
CA ALA A 330 14.37 -20.53 3.87
C ALA A 330 12.90 -20.69 3.44
N MET A 331 11.98 -19.87 3.96
CA MET A 331 10.57 -19.84 3.53
C MET A 331 10.44 -19.37 2.07
N LEU A 332 11.22 -18.37 1.67
CA LEU A 332 11.20 -17.81 0.31
C LEU A 332 11.90 -18.72 -0.73
N GLN A 333 12.84 -19.58 -0.33
CA GLN A 333 13.69 -20.33 -1.27
C GLN A 333 12.92 -21.21 -2.28
N PRO A 334 11.90 -22.02 -1.90
CA PRO A 334 11.18 -22.86 -2.86
C PRO A 334 10.48 -22.06 -3.97
N TYR A 335 9.99 -20.87 -3.64
CA TYR A 335 9.39 -19.94 -4.59
C TYR A 335 10.44 -19.41 -5.60
N ARG A 336 11.68 -19.12 -5.14
CA ARG A 336 12.80 -18.73 -6.01
C ARG A 336 13.23 -19.86 -6.95
N ASP A 337 13.30 -21.09 -6.43
CA ASP A 337 13.73 -22.27 -7.18
C ASP A 337 12.77 -22.57 -8.36
N LEU A 338 11.46 -22.38 -8.15
CA LEU A 338 10.44 -22.49 -9.18
C LEU A 338 10.50 -21.38 -10.24
N LEU A 339 10.87 -20.16 -9.84
CA LEU A 339 10.83 -18.97 -10.71
C LEU A 339 12.13 -18.68 -11.47
N THR A 340 13.27 -19.11 -10.96
CA THR A 340 14.59 -18.87 -11.60
C THR A 340 14.62 -19.31 -13.08
N PRO A 341 14.07 -20.48 -13.49
CA PRO A 341 14.02 -20.88 -14.90
C PRO A 341 13.12 -20.00 -15.79
N ILE A 342 12.19 -19.25 -15.21
CA ILE A 342 11.21 -18.41 -15.92
C ILE A 342 11.73 -16.97 -16.04
N PHE A 343 12.15 -16.39 -14.92
CA PHE A 343 12.40 -14.96 -14.81
C PHE A 343 13.86 -14.53 -14.97
N SER A 344 14.85 -15.41 -14.77
CA SER A 344 16.27 -15.06 -14.95
C SER A 344 16.74 -15.06 -16.42
N GLY A 345 15.87 -15.37 -17.38
CA GLY A 345 16.19 -15.33 -18.80
C GLY A 345 16.32 -13.90 -19.33
N THR A 346 17.46 -13.55 -19.92
CA THR A 346 17.70 -12.26 -20.59
C THR A 346 16.82 -12.13 -21.83
N VAL A 347 15.96 -11.11 -21.87
CA VAL A 347 15.07 -10.76 -22.98
C VAL A 347 15.61 -9.60 -23.83
N GLY A 348 16.73 -8.98 -23.44
CA GLY A 348 17.36 -7.94 -24.23
C GLY A 348 18.48 -7.25 -23.46
N THR A 349 19.04 -6.19 -24.03
CA THR A 349 20.04 -5.35 -23.38
C THR A 349 19.87 -3.86 -23.72
N SER A 350 20.47 -2.97 -22.94
CA SER A 350 20.45 -1.51 -23.17
C SER A 350 21.85 -0.89 -23.16
N THR A 351 22.09 0.10 -24.01
CA THR A 351 23.32 0.94 -23.97
C THR A 351 23.33 1.96 -22.83
N VAL A 352 22.16 2.23 -22.22
CA VAL A 352 21.96 3.24 -21.16
C VAL A 352 21.21 2.64 -19.97
N TYR A 353 21.37 3.24 -18.78
CA TYR A 353 20.56 2.89 -17.61
C TYR A 353 19.13 3.41 -17.79
N ILE A 354 18.12 2.59 -17.48
CA ILE A 354 16.69 2.89 -17.70
C ILE A 354 15.97 2.85 -16.33
N PRO A 355 15.88 3.99 -15.62
CA PRO A 355 15.19 4.08 -14.34
C PRO A 355 13.67 4.16 -14.51
N ARG A 356 12.93 3.90 -13.42
CA ARG A 356 11.51 4.27 -13.25
C ARG A 356 11.32 5.79 -13.27
N LYS A 357 12.31 6.48 -12.69
CA LYS A 357 12.35 7.92 -12.45
C LYS A 357 12.22 8.70 -13.76
N ASP A 358 11.37 9.73 -13.77
CA ASP A 358 11.25 10.62 -14.93
C ASP A 358 12.40 11.63 -15.05
N SER A 359 12.48 12.26 -16.22
CA SER A 359 13.45 13.31 -16.54
C SER A 359 13.42 14.50 -15.58
N CYS A 360 12.31 14.78 -14.90
CA CYS A 360 12.16 15.93 -14.00
C CYS A 360 12.50 15.63 -12.54
N GLY A 361 12.90 14.40 -12.23
CA GLY A 361 13.39 14.02 -10.91
C GLY A 361 12.49 13.05 -10.14
N GLN A 362 11.25 12.81 -10.58
CA GLN A 362 10.23 12.15 -9.77
C GLN A 362 10.38 10.62 -9.83
N SER A 363 10.58 9.99 -8.67
CA SER A 363 10.97 8.58 -8.53
C SER A 363 9.94 7.55 -9.01
N GLY A 364 8.67 7.95 -9.15
CA GLY A 364 7.59 7.13 -9.69
C GLY A 364 7.37 7.27 -11.20
N GLY A 365 8.05 8.20 -11.88
CA GLY A 365 7.88 8.45 -13.31
C GLY A 365 6.63 9.26 -13.68
N ARG A 366 6.05 10.00 -12.71
CA ARG A 366 4.65 10.50 -12.76
C ARG A 366 4.49 11.99 -13.09
N THR A 367 5.52 12.68 -13.59
CA THR A 367 5.46 14.13 -13.89
C THR A 367 6.03 14.56 -15.25
N CYS A 368 6.92 13.76 -15.85
CA CYS A 368 7.60 14.05 -17.11
C CYS A 368 7.83 12.81 -17.99
N GLU A 369 8.30 13.04 -19.22
CA GLU A 369 8.83 12.01 -20.13
C GLU A 369 9.91 11.17 -19.43
N SER A 370 9.89 9.85 -19.67
CA SER A 370 10.79 8.88 -19.02
C SER A 370 11.25 7.81 -20.02
N LEU A 371 12.53 7.42 -19.95
CA LEU A 371 13.12 6.41 -20.85
C LEU A 371 12.37 5.08 -20.82
N ILE A 372 11.87 4.69 -19.63
CA ILE A 372 11.09 3.47 -19.44
C ILE A 372 9.69 3.58 -20.05
N GLY A 373 9.06 4.76 -19.94
CA GLY A 373 7.77 5.06 -20.54
C GLY A 373 7.82 5.04 -22.06
N ASP A 374 8.87 5.64 -22.63
CA ASP A 374 9.11 5.63 -24.08
C ASP A 374 9.30 4.21 -24.61
N VAL A 375 10.09 3.37 -23.91
CA VAL A 375 10.30 1.96 -24.26
C VAL A 375 9.00 1.15 -24.21
N ILE A 376 8.18 1.33 -23.18
CA ILE A 376 6.89 0.61 -23.03
C ILE A 376 5.90 1.08 -24.12
N ALA A 377 5.76 2.39 -24.32
CA ALA A 377 4.84 2.93 -25.32
C ALA A 377 5.29 2.59 -26.75
N ASP A 378 6.59 2.58 -27.04
CA ASP A 378 7.13 2.14 -28.34
C ASP A 378 6.92 0.63 -28.55
N ALA A 379 7.13 -0.20 -27.54
CA ALA A 379 6.83 -1.64 -27.61
C ALA A 379 5.36 -1.86 -27.97
N MET A 380 4.42 -1.20 -27.29
CA MET A 380 2.97 -1.27 -27.57
C MET A 380 2.64 -0.82 -29.00
N ARG A 381 3.14 0.35 -29.43
CA ARG A 381 2.89 0.90 -30.78
C ARG A 381 3.40 -0.04 -31.87
N ILE A 382 4.63 -0.55 -31.71
CA ILE A 382 5.30 -1.41 -32.69
C ILE A 382 4.66 -2.79 -32.74
N ARG A 383 4.37 -3.40 -31.58
CA ARG A 383 3.73 -4.71 -31.45
C ARG A 383 2.39 -4.78 -32.17
N TYR A 384 1.59 -3.72 -32.07
CA TYR A 384 0.22 -3.70 -32.59
C TYR A 384 0.03 -2.89 -33.88
N GLY A 385 1.08 -2.27 -34.41
CA GLY A 385 1.04 -1.51 -35.66
C GLY A 385 0.11 -0.29 -35.62
N THR A 386 -0.15 0.26 -34.43
CA THR A 386 -1.00 1.45 -34.26
C THR A 386 -0.25 2.73 -34.61
N GLU A 387 -0.98 3.79 -34.92
CA GLU A 387 -0.38 5.10 -35.15
C GLU A 387 0.24 5.67 -33.87
N PHE A 388 -0.44 5.51 -32.74
CA PHE A 388 -0.02 6.01 -31.44
C PHE A 388 -0.09 4.93 -30.36
N ALA A 389 0.59 5.15 -29.23
CA ALA A 389 0.33 4.44 -27.98
C ALA A 389 0.35 5.37 -26.76
N ILE A 390 -0.40 5.00 -25.72
CA ILE A 390 -0.51 5.70 -24.44
C ILE A 390 -0.43 4.67 -23.30
N ALA A 391 0.51 4.84 -22.38
CA ALA A 391 0.64 4.07 -21.16
C ALA A 391 0.58 4.99 -19.92
N ASN A 392 -0.18 4.61 -18.89
CA ASN A 392 -0.24 5.34 -17.62
C ASN A 392 0.98 5.01 -16.74
N SER A 393 1.62 6.04 -16.19
CA SER A 393 2.83 5.91 -15.36
C SER A 393 2.57 5.18 -14.03
N GLY A 394 1.32 5.12 -13.58
CA GLY A 394 0.85 4.32 -12.44
C GLY A 394 1.09 2.82 -12.63
N GLY A 395 1.05 2.34 -13.88
CA GLY A 395 1.35 0.97 -14.27
C GLY A 395 2.83 0.60 -14.23
N ILE A 396 3.74 1.59 -14.19
CA ILE A 396 5.20 1.40 -14.20
C ILE A 396 5.72 1.38 -12.76
N ARG A 397 6.25 0.25 -12.26
CA ARG A 397 6.50 0.03 -10.81
C ARG A 397 7.97 -0.12 -10.38
N ALA A 398 8.92 -0.23 -11.31
CA ALA A 398 10.35 -0.43 -11.03
C ALA A 398 11.26 0.14 -12.13
N ASP A 399 12.58 0.11 -11.91
CA ASP A 399 13.60 0.37 -12.94
C ASP A 399 13.68 -0.83 -13.91
N LEU A 400 13.99 -0.59 -15.18
CA LEU A 400 14.08 -1.67 -16.19
C LEU A 400 15.47 -2.30 -16.26
N THR A 401 16.53 -1.60 -15.83
CA THR A 401 17.91 -2.10 -15.76
C THR A 401 18.38 -2.20 -14.31
N CYS A 402 19.11 -3.26 -13.96
CA CYS A 402 19.55 -3.50 -12.58
C CYS A 402 20.48 -2.39 -12.04
N PRO A 403 20.28 -1.92 -10.79
CA PRO A 403 21.19 -1.01 -10.11
C PRO A 403 22.58 -1.63 -9.83
N LEU A 404 23.54 -0.80 -9.43
CA LEU A 404 24.91 -1.21 -9.11
C LEU A 404 25.03 -2.08 -7.84
N ILE A 405 24.19 -1.80 -6.85
CA ILE A 405 24.02 -2.63 -5.65
C ILE A 405 22.65 -3.26 -5.81
N ASP A 406 22.56 -4.58 -5.73
CA ASP A 406 21.30 -5.27 -5.99
C ASP A 406 21.13 -6.55 -5.18
N SER A 407 19.93 -7.11 -5.17
CA SER A 407 19.71 -8.44 -4.61
C SER A 407 20.12 -9.51 -5.62
N ALA A 408 20.75 -10.59 -5.16
CA ALA A 408 21.09 -11.73 -6.01
C ALA A 408 19.89 -12.67 -6.27
N THR A 409 18.67 -12.26 -5.91
CA THR A 409 17.55 -13.17 -5.65
C THR A 409 16.18 -12.69 -6.15
N ASP A 410 16.07 -11.46 -6.67
CA ASP A 410 14.84 -10.84 -7.21
C ASP A 410 14.73 -10.95 -8.76
N PHE A 411 15.55 -11.83 -9.35
CA PHE A 411 15.69 -12.08 -10.79
C PHE A 411 16.39 -10.97 -11.60
N CYS A 412 16.97 -9.96 -10.93
CA CYS A 412 17.91 -9.05 -11.59
C CYS A 412 19.29 -9.71 -11.79
N PRO A 413 19.87 -9.72 -13.01
CA PRO A 413 21.24 -10.14 -13.25
C PRO A 413 22.25 -9.19 -12.61
N ALA A 414 23.37 -9.73 -12.12
CA ALA A 414 24.44 -8.94 -11.52
C ALA A 414 24.92 -7.81 -12.45
N TYR A 415 25.06 -6.60 -11.90
CA TYR A 415 25.35 -5.38 -12.64
C TYR A 415 26.59 -5.51 -13.56
N THR A 416 26.36 -5.35 -14.87
CA THR A 416 27.41 -5.17 -15.87
C THR A 416 27.25 -3.82 -16.56
N PRO A 417 28.22 -2.89 -16.44
CA PRO A 417 28.12 -1.60 -17.12
C PRO A 417 28.30 -1.77 -18.63
N THR A 418 27.20 -1.51 -19.37
CA THR A 418 27.10 -1.40 -20.83
C THR A 418 27.65 -2.57 -21.67
N PRO A 419 26.80 -3.35 -22.37
CA PRO A 419 25.34 -3.26 -22.41
C PRO A 419 24.71 -3.83 -21.13
N TYR A 420 23.73 -3.12 -20.57
CA TYR A 420 22.99 -3.55 -19.38
C TYR A 420 22.00 -4.67 -19.76
N PRO A 421 22.08 -5.88 -19.17
CA PRO A 421 21.10 -6.93 -19.41
C PRO A 421 19.73 -6.60 -18.82
N ILE A 422 18.68 -7.07 -19.50
CA ILE A 422 17.28 -6.97 -19.08
C ILE A 422 16.68 -8.37 -19.15
N THR A 423 16.11 -8.86 -18.04
CA THR A 423 15.47 -10.18 -17.93
C THR A 423 13.95 -10.12 -17.96
N ARG A 424 13.32 -11.27 -18.21
CA ARG A 424 11.86 -11.44 -18.11
C ARG A 424 11.35 -11.04 -16.72
N GLY A 425 12.15 -11.28 -15.68
CA GLY A 425 11.89 -10.86 -14.30
C GLY A 425 11.79 -9.34 -14.16
N GLN A 426 12.82 -8.61 -14.61
CA GLN A 426 12.80 -7.13 -14.60
C GLN A 426 11.57 -6.56 -15.29
N VAL A 427 11.21 -7.05 -16.48
CA VAL A 427 10.01 -6.56 -17.21
C VAL A 427 8.72 -6.80 -16.40
N ASN A 428 8.60 -7.93 -15.71
CA ASN A 428 7.44 -8.22 -14.85
C ASN A 428 7.46 -7.38 -13.55
N THR A 429 8.61 -7.11 -12.94
CA THR A 429 8.75 -6.17 -11.81
C THR A 429 8.38 -4.73 -12.20
N VAL A 430 8.58 -4.34 -13.45
CA VAL A 430 8.14 -3.05 -14.00
C VAL A 430 6.62 -3.04 -14.26
N LEU A 431 6.04 -4.14 -14.73
CA LEU A 431 4.65 -4.28 -15.18
C LEU A 431 3.91 -5.43 -14.48
N PRO A 432 3.70 -5.38 -13.14
CA PRO A 432 3.25 -6.54 -12.37
C PRO A 432 1.76 -6.87 -12.53
N PHE A 433 0.92 -5.94 -12.99
CA PHE A 433 -0.54 -6.04 -12.91
C PHE A 433 -1.19 -7.14 -13.78
N GLY A 434 -0.45 -7.78 -14.68
CA GLY A 434 -1.04 -8.69 -15.68
C GLY A 434 -1.92 -8.00 -16.73
N ASN A 435 -1.99 -6.66 -16.72
CA ASN A 435 -2.70 -5.85 -17.69
C ASN A 435 -2.38 -6.28 -19.13
N GLN A 436 -3.41 -6.36 -19.97
CA GLN A 436 -3.26 -6.72 -21.38
C GLN A 436 -3.13 -5.48 -22.26
N GLY A 437 -2.33 -5.60 -23.31
CA GLY A 437 -2.33 -4.65 -24.41
C GLY A 437 -3.65 -4.71 -25.17
N VAL A 438 -4.22 -3.53 -25.43
CA VAL A 438 -5.46 -3.37 -26.19
C VAL A 438 -5.25 -2.36 -27.32
N THR A 439 -6.01 -2.52 -28.40
CA THR A 439 -6.11 -1.49 -29.44
C THR A 439 -7.52 -0.95 -29.57
N VAL A 440 -7.63 0.35 -29.81
CA VAL A 440 -8.89 1.07 -29.97
C VAL A 440 -8.79 2.08 -31.11
N ARG A 441 -9.90 2.34 -31.81
CA ARG A 441 -10.00 3.45 -32.77
C ARG A 441 -10.70 4.65 -32.11
N LEU A 442 -9.98 5.76 -31.98
CA LEU A 442 -10.46 6.99 -31.36
C LEU A 442 -10.79 8.05 -32.42
N SER A 443 -11.68 8.97 -32.07
CA SER A 443 -11.75 10.29 -32.68
C SER A 443 -10.66 11.23 -32.12
N GLY A 444 -10.41 12.34 -32.81
CA GLY A 444 -9.53 13.41 -32.33
C GLY A 444 -9.93 13.95 -30.96
N ALA A 445 -11.23 14.15 -30.75
CA ALA A 445 -11.78 14.61 -29.47
C ALA A 445 -11.55 13.59 -28.33
N GLU A 446 -11.71 12.28 -28.58
CA GLU A 446 -11.44 11.25 -27.58
C GLU A 446 -9.95 11.13 -27.24
N LEU A 447 -9.08 11.23 -28.25
CA LEU A 447 -7.63 11.33 -28.04
C LEU A 447 -7.27 12.56 -27.20
N LYS A 448 -7.89 13.72 -27.45
CA LYS A 448 -7.72 14.91 -26.60
C LYS A 448 -8.17 14.62 -25.16
N SER A 449 -9.33 14.00 -24.95
CA SER A 449 -9.83 13.66 -23.61
C SER A 449 -8.88 12.73 -22.83
N MET A 450 -8.21 11.78 -23.50
CA MET A 450 -7.16 10.97 -22.86
C MET A 450 -5.96 11.84 -22.43
N LEU A 451 -5.45 12.68 -23.32
CA LEU A 451 -4.30 13.56 -23.02
C LEU A 451 -4.63 14.63 -21.95
N GLU A 452 -5.87 15.11 -21.90
CA GLU A 452 -6.38 16.01 -20.85
C GLU A 452 -6.45 15.33 -19.47
N ASN A 453 -6.90 14.07 -19.42
CA ASN A 453 -6.88 13.30 -18.17
C ASN A 453 -5.44 13.01 -17.71
N ALA A 454 -4.54 12.67 -18.65
CA ALA A 454 -3.14 12.41 -18.36
C ALA A 454 -2.46 13.56 -17.59
N VAL A 455 -2.73 14.81 -17.98
CA VAL A 455 -2.14 15.99 -17.33
C VAL A 455 -3.07 16.64 -16.30
N SER A 456 -4.19 16.01 -15.91
CA SER A 456 -5.22 16.62 -15.06
C SER A 456 -4.72 16.96 -13.64
N SER A 457 -3.85 16.14 -13.06
CA SER A 457 -3.34 16.36 -11.69
C SER A 457 -2.09 17.26 -11.62
N MET A 458 -1.48 17.60 -12.76
CA MET A 458 -0.24 18.38 -12.79
C MET A 458 -0.40 19.74 -12.07
N PRO A 459 0.56 20.19 -11.23
CA PRO A 459 1.91 19.62 -11.03
C PRO A 459 2.04 18.45 -10.05
N ALA A 460 0.96 17.98 -9.41
CA ALA A 460 1.04 16.84 -8.49
C ALA A 460 1.27 15.52 -9.25
N ALA A 461 2.16 14.68 -8.72
CA ALA A 461 2.49 13.38 -9.30
C ALA A 461 1.34 12.39 -9.13
N ASN A 462 0.82 11.82 -10.22
CA ASN A 462 -0.34 10.90 -10.17
C ASN A 462 -0.19 9.74 -11.19
N GLY A 463 -0.84 8.61 -10.93
CA GLY A 463 -0.74 7.41 -11.77
C GLY A 463 -1.10 7.64 -13.24
N LYS A 464 -2.14 8.44 -13.49
CA LYS A 464 -2.66 8.67 -14.85
C LYS A 464 -1.72 9.41 -15.80
N TYR A 465 -0.61 9.98 -15.34
CA TYR A 465 0.34 10.67 -16.21
C TYR A 465 0.77 9.78 -17.38
N ALA A 466 0.54 10.24 -18.61
CA ALA A 466 0.75 9.43 -19.81
C ALA A 466 2.22 9.47 -20.26
N GLN A 467 2.80 8.30 -20.50
CA GLN A 467 3.95 8.10 -21.37
C GLN A 467 3.40 7.74 -22.76
N VAL A 468 3.97 8.30 -23.84
CA VAL A 468 3.34 8.31 -25.17
C VAL A 468 4.30 7.88 -26.27
N SER A 469 3.76 7.45 -27.41
CA SER A 469 4.54 7.01 -28.58
C SER A 469 3.84 7.36 -29.88
N GLY A 470 4.61 7.77 -30.90
CA GLY A 470 4.11 8.09 -32.26
C GLY A 470 3.46 9.48 -32.39
N LEU A 471 3.18 10.14 -31.27
CA LEU A 471 2.81 11.55 -31.17
C LEU A 471 3.74 12.28 -30.21
N CYS A 472 3.77 13.60 -30.33
CA CYS A 472 4.17 14.50 -29.25
C CYS A 472 3.02 15.46 -28.93
N PHE A 473 2.87 15.88 -27.68
CA PHE A 473 1.85 16.86 -27.31
C PHE A 473 2.35 17.94 -26.35
N THR A 474 1.70 19.10 -26.42
CA THR A 474 1.98 20.28 -25.60
C THR A 474 0.78 20.60 -24.73
N TYR A 475 1.01 20.96 -23.47
CA TYR A 475 -0.04 21.38 -22.54
C TYR A 475 0.38 22.58 -21.69
N ASP A 476 -0.58 23.47 -21.40
CA ASP A 476 -0.41 24.55 -20.43
C ASP A 476 -0.85 24.07 -19.05
N ILE A 477 0.07 24.03 -18.08
CA ILE A 477 -0.19 23.57 -16.71
C ILE A 477 -1.06 24.56 -15.91
N HIS A 478 -1.09 25.83 -16.31
CA HIS A 478 -1.88 26.87 -15.64
C HIS A 478 -3.33 26.93 -16.17
N ALA A 479 -3.58 26.40 -17.37
CA ALA A 479 -4.92 26.30 -17.93
C ALA A 479 -5.83 25.36 -17.12
N THR A 480 -7.14 25.62 -17.21
CA THR A 480 -8.20 24.84 -16.55
C THR A 480 -8.10 23.36 -16.92
N VAL A 481 -8.25 22.47 -15.93
CA VAL A 481 -8.30 21.02 -16.13
C VAL A 481 -9.39 20.67 -17.16
N GLY A 482 -9.04 19.85 -18.16
CA GLY A 482 -9.90 19.54 -19.32
C GLY A 482 -9.72 20.49 -20.51
N ALA A 483 -8.93 21.55 -20.36
CA ALA A 483 -8.54 22.49 -21.42
C ALA A 483 -7.03 22.80 -21.41
N ARG A 484 -6.20 21.90 -20.88
CA ARG A 484 -4.74 22.06 -20.77
C ARG A 484 -4.01 21.73 -22.06
N VAL A 485 -4.46 20.74 -22.84
CA VAL A 485 -3.78 20.30 -24.06
C VAL A 485 -3.97 21.35 -25.15
N THR A 486 -2.87 22.01 -25.51
CA THR A 486 -2.84 23.14 -26.47
C THR A 486 -2.59 22.68 -27.90
N GLY A 487 -1.99 21.51 -28.10
CA GLY A 487 -1.83 20.90 -29.42
C GLY A 487 -1.07 19.56 -29.38
N ALA A 488 -1.12 18.83 -30.49
CA ALA A 488 -0.33 17.62 -30.70
C ALA A 488 0.12 17.49 -32.16
N VAL A 489 1.26 16.83 -32.36
CA VAL A 489 1.87 16.56 -33.67
C VAL A 489 2.23 15.08 -33.75
N ARG A 490 2.30 14.52 -34.96
CA ARG A 490 2.90 13.19 -35.14
C ARG A 490 4.39 13.27 -34.86
N GLN A 491 4.93 12.24 -34.23
CA GLN A 491 6.36 12.06 -34.14
C GLN A 491 6.92 11.71 -35.52
N ALA A 492 8.03 12.33 -35.92
CA ALA A 492 8.71 12.06 -37.18
C ALA A 492 9.57 10.78 -37.08
N GLY A 493 9.98 10.23 -38.24
CA GLY A 493 10.74 8.98 -38.31
C GLY A 493 12.16 9.04 -37.72
N ASP A 494 12.67 10.25 -37.44
CA ASP A 494 13.91 10.50 -36.71
C ASP A 494 13.70 10.66 -35.19
N GLY A 495 12.46 10.50 -34.72
CA GLY A 495 12.05 10.69 -33.33
C GLY A 495 11.63 12.13 -32.99
N SER A 496 11.82 13.10 -33.87
CA SER A 496 11.57 14.51 -33.57
C SER A 496 10.08 14.88 -33.59
N CYS A 497 9.70 15.85 -32.78
CA CYS A 497 8.33 16.39 -32.70
C CYS A 497 8.03 17.41 -33.81
N THR A 498 8.35 17.06 -35.06
CA THR A 498 8.26 17.94 -36.24
C THR A 498 7.27 17.47 -37.30
N GLY A 499 6.57 16.35 -37.06
CA GLY A 499 5.59 15.79 -37.99
C GLY A 499 4.31 16.60 -38.12
N ALA A 500 3.41 16.12 -38.98
CA ALA A 500 2.13 16.79 -39.23
C ALA A 500 1.27 16.93 -37.97
N ALA A 501 0.53 18.04 -37.86
CA ALA A 501 -0.39 18.29 -36.76
C ALA A 501 -1.48 17.21 -36.66
N ILE A 502 -1.87 16.88 -35.43
CA ILE A 502 -2.96 15.95 -35.12
C ILE A 502 -4.24 16.77 -34.95
N ASP A 503 -5.28 16.40 -35.71
CA ASP A 503 -6.61 16.96 -35.56
C ASP A 503 -7.27 16.37 -34.30
N LEU A 504 -7.12 17.08 -33.20
CA LEU A 504 -7.72 16.79 -31.89
C LEU A 504 -9.23 17.13 -31.81
N VAL A 505 -9.91 17.29 -32.95
CA VAL A 505 -11.37 17.49 -33.04
C VAL A 505 -12.01 16.45 -33.97
N GLY A 506 -11.70 16.51 -35.27
CA GLY A 506 -12.34 15.70 -36.32
C GLY A 506 -11.54 14.48 -36.79
N GLY A 507 -10.31 14.30 -36.31
CA GLY A 507 -9.42 13.21 -36.72
C GLY A 507 -9.94 11.84 -36.31
N SER A 508 -9.34 10.77 -36.86
CA SER A 508 -9.60 9.40 -36.41
C SER A 508 -8.35 8.54 -36.47
N TYR A 509 -7.98 7.95 -35.35
CA TYR A 509 -6.66 7.38 -35.09
C TYR A 509 -6.74 5.99 -34.47
N THR A 510 -5.76 5.15 -34.77
CA THR A 510 -5.51 3.87 -34.09
C THR A 510 -4.56 4.07 -32.92
N VAL A 511 -4.97 3.64 -31.73
CA VAL A 511 -4.22 3.84 -30.48
C VAL A 511 -4.09 2.52 -29.74
N ALA A 512 -2.87 2.19 -29.30
CA ALA A 512 -2.61 1.12 -28.36
C ALA A 512 -2.59 1.67 -26.93
N THR A 513 -3.22 0.97 -25.99
CA THR A 513 -3.14 1.28 -24.56
C THR A 513 -3.26 -0.03 -23.76
N ASN A 514 -3.48 0.02 -22.45
CA ASN A 514 -3.77 -1.17 -21.64
C ASN A 514 -5.27 -1.28 -21.29
N ASP A 515 -5.70 -2.49 -20.97
CA ASP A 515 -7.09 -2.81 -20.62
C ASP A 515 -7.61 -2.03 -19.40
N PHE A 516 -6.79 -1.81 -18.37
CA PHE A 516 -7.09 -0.95 -17.23
C PHE A 516 -7.47 0.48 -17.66
N VAL A 517 -6.62 1.16 -18.44
CA VAL A 517 -6.89 2.50 -18.98
C VAL A 517 -8.12 2.49 -19.89
N ALA A 518 -8.27 1.48 -20.75
CA ALA A 518 -9.40 1.38 -21.68
C ALA A 518 -10.74 1.02 -21.02
N ALA A 519 -10.71 0.43 -19.81
CA ALA A 519 -11.87 0.21 -18.96
C ALA A 519 -12.26 1.45 -18.14
N GLY A 520 -11.40 2.48 -18.09
CA GLY A 520 -11.62 3.74 -17.37
C GLY A 520 -10.89 3.88 -16.03
N GLY A 521 -9.94 2.99 -15.74
CA GLY A 521 -8.99 3.18 -14.64
C GLY A 521 -8.17 4.46 -14.79
N ASP A 522 -7.61 4.96 -13.69
CA ASP A 522 -6.90 6.26 -13.63
C ASP A 522 -7.79 7.46 -14.07
N GLY A 523 -9.12 7.29 -14.08
CA GLY A 523 -10.10 8.28 -14.51
C GLY A 523 -10.19 8.50 -16.04
N TYR A 524 -9.62 7.60 -16.85
CA TYR A 524 -9.64 7.71 -18.30
C TYR A 524 -11.05 7.51 -18.90
N PRO A 525 -11.32 8.00 -20.13
CA PRO A 525 -12.58 7.74 -20.81
C PRO A 525 -12.78 6.24 -21.08
N ILE A 526 -13.98 5.73 -20.85
CA ILE A 526 -14.30 4.30 -21.01
C ILE A 526 -14.45 3.94 -22.50
N PHE A 527 -13.65 2.97 -22.96
CA PHE A 527 -13.67 2.44 -24.33
C PHE A 527 -14.19 1.00 -24.42
N ALA A 528 -14.75 0.46 -23.34
CA ALA A 528 -15.36 -0.87 -23.28
C ALA A 528 -16.32 -1.13 -24.46
N GLY A 529 -16.19 -2.31 -25.08
CA GLY A 529 -16.94 -2.69 -26.29
C GLY A 529 -16.42 -2.09 -27.61
N ARG A 530 -15.36 -1.26 -27.58
CA ARG A 530 -14.69 -0.72 -28.79
C ARG A 530 -13.20 -1.04 -28.90
N TYR A 531 -12.62 -1.69 -27.89
CA TYR A 531 -11.25 -2.20 -27.93
C TYR A 531 -11.20 -3.71 -28.17
N ALA A 532 -10.09 -4.19 -28.71
CA ALA A 532 -9.74 -5.61 -28.75
C ALA A 532 -8.56 -5.87 -27.82
N THR A 533 -8.71 -6.87 -26.93
CA THR A 533 -7.64 -7.38 -26.06
C THR A 533 -6.75 -8.36 -26.81
N LEU A 534 -5.44 -8.27 -26.63
CA LEU A 534 -4.46 -8.93 -27.50
C LEU A 534 -3.43 -9.78 -26.73
N GLY A 535 -2.38 -9.17 -26.17
CA GLY A 535 -1.32 -9.85 -25.41
C GLY A 535 -1.21 -9.35 -23.97
N LEU A 536 -0.48 -10.07 -23.11
CA LEU A 536 -0.05 -9.55 -21.80
C LEU A 536 1.01 -8.46 -22.04
N LEU A 537 0.85 -7.29 -21.44
CA LEU A 537 1.69 -6.12 -21.71
C LEU A 537 3.18 -6.36 -21.38
N ASP A 538 3.46 -7.09 -20.30
CA ASP A 538 4.81 -7.44 -19.90
C ASP A 538 5.47 -8.45 -20.87
N GLN A 539 4.68 -9.35 -21.47
CA GLN A 539 5.13 -10.24 -22.53
C GLN A 539 5.39 -9.48 -23.83
N ASP A 540 4.53 -8.53 -24.21
CA ASP A 540 4.72 -7.72 -25.42
C ASP A 540 5.98 -6.84 -25.34
N VAL A 541 6.27 -6.27 -24.16
CA VAL A 541 7.53 -5.55 -23.90
C VAL A 541 8.73 -6.50 -23.95
N SER A 542 8.60 -7.73 -23.44
CA SER A 542 9.65 -8.76 -23.52
C SER A 542 9.91 -9.23 -24.96
N ASP A 543 8.86 -9.42 -25.76
CA ASP A 543 8.93 -9.77 -27.19
C ASP A 543 9.60 -8.63 -27.99
N TYR A 544 9.26 -7.37 -27.68
CA TYR A 544 9.89 -6.18 -28.28
C TYR A 544 11.39 -6.12 -27.96
N LEU A 545 11.77 -6.24 -26.69
CA LEU A 545 13.17 -6.26 -26.26
C LEU A 545 13.95 -7.40 -26.95
N THR A 546 13.33 -8.58 -27.06
CA THR A 546 13.95 -9.76 -27.69
C THR A 546 14.16 -9.54 -29.19
N SER A 547 13.21 -8.86 -29.84
CA SER A 547 13.27 -8.52 -31.26
C SER A 547 14.27 -7.39 -31.57
N ALA A 548 14.47 -6.46 -30.63
CA ALA A 548 15.43 -5.36 -30.74
C ALA A 548 16.87 -5.78 -30.38
N GLY A 549 17.03 -6.70 -29.43
CA GLY A 549 18.31 -7.24 -28.94
C GLY A 549 19.12 -6.26 -28.08
N THR A 550 19.43 -5.07 -28.61
CA THR A 550 20.08 -3.98 -27.88
C THR A 550 19.35 -2.67 -28.15
N ILE A 551 18.67 -2.14 -27.14
CA ILE A 551 18.03 -0.82 -27.20
C ILE A 551 18.99 0.30 -26.76
N SER A 552 18.68 1.52 -27.19
CA SER A 552 19.43 2.73 -26.83
C SER A 552 18.47 3.92 -26.68
N PRO A 553 17.49 3.85 -25.76
CA PRO A 553 16.46 4.87 -25.63
C PRO A 553 17.05 6.23 -25.26
N VAL A 554 16.42 7.28 -25.77
CA VAL A 554 16.71 8.68 -25.47
C VAL A 554 15.40 9.42 -25.30
N LEU A 555 15.36 10.42 -24.41
CA LEU A 555 14.24 11.34 -24.28
C LEU A 555 14.12 12.15 -25.59
N GLN A 556 12.90 12.38 -26.06
CA GLN A 556 12.63 12.96 -27.38
C GLN A 556 11.79 14.24 -27.33
N GLY A 557 11.39 14.69 -26.13
CA GLY A 557 10.48 15.83 -25.95
C GLY A 557 9.04 15.49 -26.32
N ARG A 558 8.63 14.22 -26.22
CA ARG A 558 7.28 13.75 -26.58
C ARG A 558 6.17 14.44 -25.77
N ILE A 559 6.51 14.96 -24.59
CA ILE A 559 5.55 15.62 -23.68
C ILE A 559 6.11 16.97 -23.26
N VAL A 560 5.48 18.07 -23.70
CA VAL A 560 5.95 19.43 -23.46
C VAL A 560 5.00 20.18 -22.52
N CYS A 561 5.46 20.43 -21.30
CA CYS A 561 4.78 21.35 -20.38
C CYS A 561 5.13 22.81 -20.73
N THR A 562 4.11 23.67 -20.80
CA THR A 562 4.24 25.12 -20.79
C THR A 562 3.42 25.71 -19.64
N SER A 563 3.59 27.01 -19.37
CA SER A 563 2.74 27.72 -18.41
C SER A 563 2.44 29.13 -18.90
N SER A 564 1.17 29.52 -18.89
CA SER A 564 0.73 30.90 -19.11
C SER A 564 0.69 31.76 -17.84
N GLY A 565 1.00 31.20 -16.66
CA GLY A 565 0.84 31.90 -15.39
C GLY A 565 1.78 31.43 -14.27
N ALA A 566 1.31 31.55 -13.02
CA ALA A 566 2.17 31.39 -11.84
C ALA A 566 2.54 29.94 -11.49
N THR A 567 1.83 28.95 -12.05
CA THR A 567 2.12 27.53 -11.84
C THR A 567 3.34 27.14 -12.67
N ALA A 568 4.47 26.85 -12.04
CA ALA A 568 5.65 26.37 -12.76
C ALA A 568 5.45 24.94 -13.28
N CYS A 569 5.97 24.64 -14.47
CA CYS A 569 6.18 23.27 -14.92
C CYS A 569 7.26 22.57 -14.06
N PRO A 570 7.21 21.23 -13.93
CA PRO A 570 8.40 20.48 -13.55
C PRO A 570 9.53 20.74 -14.56
N VAL A 571 10.77 20.73 -14.08
CA VAL A 571 11.95 21.09 -14.89
C VAL A 571 12.78 19.83 -15.13
N PRO A 572 13.00 19.42 -16.39
CA PRO A 572 13.92 18.33 -16.71
C PRO A 572 15.32 18.59 -16.14
N LEU A 573 15.87 17.57 -15.48
CA LEU A 573 17.22 17.54 -14.95
C LEU A 573 18.21 17.14 -16.06
N PRO A 574 19.45 17.67 -16.03
CA PRO A 574 20.51 17.31 -16.98
C PRO A 574 21.14 15.93 -16.70
#